data_AF-A0A0D3KEG5-F1
#
_entry.id   AF-A0A0D3KEG5-F1
#
_cell.length_a   1.000
_cell.length_b   1.000
_cell.length_c   1.000
_cell.angle_alpha   90.00
_cell.angle_beta   90.00
_cell.angle_gamma   90.00
#
_symmetry.space_group_name_H-M   'P 1'
#
loop_
_entity.id
_entity.type
_entity.pdbx_description
1 polymer ?
#
loop_
_entity_poly.entity_id
_entity_poly.type
_entity_poly.pdbx_seq_one_letter_code
_entity_poly.pdbx_strand_id
1 'polypeptide(L)'
;MPSPPPEACGAFLRVVSINDVYKLDNYPRVATAVAAARASVAVHPGGGVALACLNGDFLSPCTVTALDGGKAMADALNYALIDYACLGNKEFDLPLPGLVRSLARFTHGKVLNSNVLDTELAALPRFDCVRVGERTAVLAGLLTPDRTKYRPTGYPHAMPMAEACNEVWREAKAALGASGDLFLPMTHQPIKDDCALAACLAEHPELGVRTPILLGGHDHEVDVREAGGALIVKAGCDAASIAVVDVYWTASGEQKRACKVIAAKEFAEEALAATFVRRWQAFVQESMEDFLPVAQELLCHAAPRPHHLHSRSRLLYHLPLRAPIRHPVLIYGHHVGLWPFGVGLYKKMVTSTMKKMVGPEAE
;
A
#
# COMPACT_ATOMS: atom_id res chain seq x y z
N MET A 1 -12.92 -18.10 -5.25
CA MET A 1 -12.08 -17.66 -6.40
C MET A 1 -12.87 -17.90 -7.68
N PRO A 2 -12.91 -16.96 -8.65
CA PRO A 2 -13.58 -17.18 -9.93
C PRO A 2 -12.95 -18.34 -10.69
N SER A 3 -13.76 -19.11 -11.42
CA SER A 3 -13.23 -20.11 -12.35
C SER A 3 -12.31 -19.45 -13.40
N PRO A 4 -11.36 -20.18 -14.00
CA PRO A 4 -10.63 -19.69 -15.15
C PRO A 4 -11.57 -19.23 -16.28
N PRO A 5 -11.18 -18.24 -17.11
CA PRO A 5 -12.01 -17.78 -18.21
C PRO A 5 -12.31 -18.92 -19.20
N PRO A 6 -13.59 -19.23 -19.50
CA PRO A 6 -13.94 -20.39 -20.32
C PRO A 6 -13.50 -20.28 -21.78
N GLU A 7 -13.31 -19.06 -22.29
CA GLU A 7 -12.83 -18.77 -23.64
C GLU A 7 -11.29 -18.75 -23.74
N ALA A 8 -10.56 -18.91 -22.63
CA ALA A 8 -9.10 -18.87 -22.63
C ALA A 8 -8.51 -20.06 -23.42
N CYS A 9 -7.72 -19.75 -24.43
CA CYS A 9 -6.92 -20.68 -25.21
C CYS A 9 -5.44 -20.52 -24.81
N GLY A 10 -4.88 -21.56 -24.19
CA GLY A 10 -3.51 -21.54 -23.66
C GLY A 10 -3.40 -20.88 -22.29
N ALA A 11 -2.21 -20.38 -21.97
CA ALA A 11 -1.92 -19.75 -20.68
C ALA A 11 -2.57 -18.36 -20.57
N PHE A 12 -3.10 -18.05 -19.39
CA PHE A 12 -3.63 -16.73 -19.06
C PHE A 12 -2.94 -16.12 -17.83
N LEU A 13 -3.06 -14.81 -17.70
CA LEU A 13 -2.61 -14.08 -16.53
C LEU A 13 -3.81 -13.81 -15.63
N ARG A 14 -3.68 -14.12 -14.34
CA ARG A 14 -4.59 -13.68 -13.28
C ARG A 14 -3.86 -12.73 -12.35
N VAL A 15 -4.45 -11.60 -12.02
CA VAL A 15 -3.93 -10.64 -11.05
C VAL A 15 -4.92 -10.51 -9.90
N VAL A 16 -4.44 -10.76 -8.69
CA VAL A 16 -5.10 -10.43 -7.43
C VAL A 16 -4.60 -9.05 -7.02
N SER A 17 -5.44 -8.02 -7.09
CA SER A 17 -5.04 -6.63 -6.85
C SER A 17 -5.79 -6.03 -5.66
N ILE A 18 -5.01 -5.34 -4.82
CA ILE A 18 -5.45 -4.50 -3.70
C ILE A 18 -4.69 -3.17 -3.74
N ASN A 19 -5.14 -2.18 -2.98
CA ASN A 19 -4.51 -0.87 -2.87
C ASN A 19 -4.89 -0.23 -1.52
N ASP A 20 -4.11 0.75 -1.07
CA ASP A 20 -4.42 1.62 0.07
C ASP A 20 -4.75 0.83 1.36
N VAL A 21 -3.76 0.07 1.86
CA VAL A 21 -3.93 -0.84 3.01
C VAL A 21 -3.30 -0.25 4.27
N TYR A 22 -4.13 0.33 5.13
CA TYR A 22 -3.71 1.02 6.35
C TYR A 22 -3.84 0.17 7.62
N LYS A 23 -4.41 -1.03 7.48
CA LYS A 23 -4.65 -2.00 8.55
C LYS A 23 -4.18 -3.39 8.15
N LEU A 24 -3.67 -4.13 9.14
CA LEU A 24 -3.22 -5.50 8.94
C LEU A 24 -4.36 -6.51 8.78
N ASP A 25 -5.57 -6.14 9.21
CA ASP A 25 -6.71 -7.04 9.47
C ASP A 25 -7.04 -8.00 8.32
N ASN A 26 -7.01 -7.53 7.08
CA ASN A 26 -7.42 -8.33 5.91
C ASN A 26 -6.28 -9.04 5.19
N TYR A 27 -5.01 -8.81 5.55
CA TYR A 27 -3.89 -9.51 4.91
C TYR A 27 -3.97 -11.05 4.96
N PRO A 28 -4.46 -11.69 6.04
CA PRO A 28 -4.64 -13.14 6.05
C PRO A 28 -5.69 -13.63 5.03
N ARG A 29 -6.67 -12.80 4.71
CA ARG A 29 -7.70 -13.11 3.69
C ARG A 29 -7.16 -12.91 2.29
N VAL A 30 -6.31 -11.89 2.10
CA VAL A 30 -5.53 -11.68 0.88
C VAL A 30 -4.65 -12.90 0.61
N ALA A 31 -3.91 -13.41 1.60
CA ALA A 31 -3.08 -14.61 1.45
C ALA A 31 -3.89 -15.81 0.94
N THR A 32 -5.07 -16.06 1.51
CA THR A 32 -6.00 -17.11 1.03
C THR A 32 -6.47 -16.85 -0.40
N ALA A 33 -6.79 -15.61 -0.76
CA ALA A 33 -7.17 -15.25 -2.12
C ALA A 33 -6.02 -15.49 -3.12
N VAL A 34 -4.79 -15.11 -2.78
CA VAL A 34 -3.60 -15.35 -3.62
C VAL A 34 -3.36 -16.85 -3.79
N ALA A 35 -3.39 -17.63 -2.70
CA ALA A 35 -3.23 -19.08 -2.76
C ALA A 35 -4.32 -19.75 -3.62
N ALA A 36 -5.58 -19.32 -3.48
CA ALA A 36 -6.68 -19.83 -4.29
C ALA A 36 -6.56 -19.43 -5.77
N ALA A 37 -6.03 -18.23 -6.08
CA ALA A 37 -5.77 -17.81 -7.45
C ALA A 37 -4.67 -18.69 -8.09
N ARG A 38 -3.56 -18.91 -7.38
CA ARG A 38 -2.46 -19.79 -7.80
C ARG A 38 -2.94 -21.23 -8.03
N ALA A 39 -3.74 -21.77 -7.11
CA ALA A 39 -4.34 -23.10 -7.29
C ALA A 39 -5.27 -23.16 -8.50
N SER A 40 -6.07 -22.11 -8.73
CA SER A 40 -7.00 -22.04 -9.86
C SER A 40 -6.29 -21.98 -11.22
N VAL A 41 -5.14 -21.31 -11.35
CA VAL A 41 -4.38 -21.30 -12.61
C VAL A 41 -3.62 -22.61 -12.83
N ALA A 42 -3.16 -23.26 -11.76
CA ALA A 42 -2.39 -24.50 -11.84
C ALA A 42 -3.21 -25.69 -12.36
N VAL A 43 -4.53 -25.71 -12.11
CA VAL A 43 -5.43 -26.77 -12.60
C VAL A 43 -5.97 -26.51 -14.01
N HIS A 44 -5.70 -25.34 -14.60
CA HIS A 44 -6.14 -25.01 -15.95
C HIS A 44 -5.29 -25.79 -16.99
N PRO A 45 -5.89 -26.49 -17.97
CA PRO A 45 -5.13 -27.30 -18.94
C PRO A 45 -4.12 -26.50 -19.78
N GLY A 46 -4.44 -25.25 -20.10
CA GLY A 46 -3.53 -24.34 -20.80
C GLY A 46 -2.46 -23.71 -19.90
N GLY A 47 -2.49 -23.99 -18.60
CA GLY A 47 -1.70 -23.33 -17.57
C GLY A 47 -2.12 -21.88 -17.33
N GLY A 48 -1.28 -21.14 -16.63
CA GLY A 48 -1.45 -19.73 -16.35
C GLY A 48 -0.49 -19.26 -15.26
N VAL A 49 -0.49 -17.95 -15.02
CA VAL A 49 0.26 -17.32 -13.93
C VAL A 49 -0.68 -16.48 -13.10
N ALA A 50 -0.58 -16.59 -11.77
CA ALA A 50 -1.30 -15.75 -10.84
C ALA A 50 -0.32 -14.85 -10.09
N LEU A 51 -0.52 -13.53 -10.19
CA LEU A 51 0.26 -12.50 -9.51
C LEU A 51 -0.59 -11.80 -8.45
N ALA A 52 0.04 -11.40 -7.35
CA ALA A 52 -0.55 -10.56 -6.32
C ALA A 52 0.09 -9.15 -6.34
N CYS A 53 -0.72 -8.12 -6.57
CA CYS A 53 -0.27 -6.75 -6.72
C CYS A 53 -0.89 -5.84 -5.65
N LEU A 54 -0.05 -5.01 -5.01
CA LEU A 54 -0.48 -3.95 -4.09
C LEU A 54 -0.11 -2.57 -4.68
N ASN A 55 -1.11 -1.75 -4.99
CA ASN A 55 -0.91 -0.53 -5.76
C ASN A 55 -0.72 0.71 -4.85
N GLY A 56 0.31 0.70 -4.01
CA GLY A 56 0.72 1.82 -3.15
C GLY A 56 -0.10 2.02 -1.87
N ASP A 57 0.42 2.92 -1.01
CA ASP A 57 -0.11 3.30 0.30
C ASP A 57 -0.34 2.10 1.23
N PHE A 58 0.77 1.50 1.67
CA PHE A 58 0.76 0.32 2.55
C PHE A 58 1.64 0.46 3.77
N LEU A 59 2.54 1.45 3.83
CA LEU A 59 3.32 1.73 5.03
C LEU A 59 2.66 2.76 5.92
N SER A 60 1.93 3.73 5.37
CA SER A 60 1.36 4.84 6.14
C SER A 60 0.04 5.32 5.52
N PRO A 61 -0.85 5.98 6.28
CA PRO A 61 -0.85 6.09 7.75
C PRO A 61 -1.32 4.79 8.41
N CYS A 62 -0.49 4.22 9.27
CA CYS A 62 -0.87 3.03 10.05
C CYS A 62 -0.50 3.23 11.52
N THR A 63 -1.36 2.81 12.44
CA THR A 63 -1.08 2.90 13.89
C THR A 63 0.19 2.14 14.26
N VAL A 64 0.39 0.95 13.69
CA VAL A 64 1.61 0.16 13.93
C VAL A 64 2.87 0.85 13.38
N THR A 65 2.76 1.50 12.22
CA THR A 65 3.87 2.25 11.61
C THR A 65 4.31 3.43 12.47
N ALA A 66 3.37 4.10 13.15
CA ALA A 66 3.72 5.16 14.09
C ALA A 66 4.56 4.64 15.28
N LEU A 67 4.48 3.35 15.61
CA LEU A 67 5.22 2.72 16.70
C LEU A 67 6.56 2.12 16.26
N ASP A 68 6.62 1.55 15.05
CA ASP A 68 7.77 0.73 14.62
C ASP A 68 8.51 1.24 13.37
N GLY A 69 8.01 2.31 12.75
CA GLY A 69 8.58 2.90 11.55
C GLY A 69 8.21 2.17 10.25
N GLY A 70 7.15 1.36 10.24
CA GLY A 70 6.62 0.68 9.05
C GLY A 70 7.12 -0.75 8.89
N LYS A 71 7.78 -1.31 9.90
CA LYS A 71 8.39 -2.64 9.82
C LYS A 71 7.34 -3.75 9.73
N ALA A 72 6.31 -3.68 10.58
CA ALA A 72 5.21 -4.63 10.61
C ALA A 72 4.40 -4.61 9.31
N MET A 73 4.11 -3.41 8.78
CA MET A 73 3.38 -3.29 7.52
C MET A 73 4.18 -3.88 6.37
N ALA A 74 5.49 -3.59 6.27
CA ALA A 74 6.35 -4.19 5.25
C ALA A 74 6.47 -5.71 5.39
N ASP A 75 6.61 -6.23 6.62
CA ASP A 75 6.63 -7.67 6.88
C ASP A 75 5.33 -8.34 6.44
N ALA A 76 4.19 -7.67 6.64
CA ALA A 76 2.86 -8.21 6.34
C ALA A 76 2.67 -8.54 4.86
N LEU A 77 3.33 -7.82 3.95
CA LEU A 77 3.30 -8.11 2.50
C LEU A 77 3.81 -9.54 2.21
N ASN A 78 4.81 -10.01 2.95
CA ASN A 78 5.32 -11.38 2.81
C ASN A 78 4.26 -12.42 3.22
N TYR A 79 3.54 -12.17 4.31
CA TYR A 79 2.48 -13.07 4.81
C TYR A 79 1.23 -13.03 3.94
N ALA A 80 0.95 -11.88 3.32
CA ALA A 80 -0.14 -11.69 2.36
C ALA A 80 0.17 -12.29 0.98
N LEU A 81 1.39 -12.82 0.78
CA LEU A 81 1.87 -13.40 -0.47
C LEU A 81 1.86 -12.40 -1.64
N ILE A 82 2.15 -11.12 -1.37
CA ILE A 82 2.26 -10.08 -2.40
C ILE A 82 3.50 -10.33 -3.26
N ASP A 83 3.34 -10.34 -4.58
CA ASP A 83 4.43 -10.51 -5.54
C ASP A 83 5.03 -9.14 -5.91
N TYR A 84 4.17 -8.14 -6.14
CA TYR A 84 4.57 -6.80 -6.55
C TYR A 84 3.85 -5.73 -5.76
N ALA A 85 4.58 -4.67 -5.42
CA ALA A 85 4.01 -3.42 -4.93
C ALA A 85 4.55 -2.24 -5.75
N CYS A 86 3.82 -1.13 -5.80
CA CYS A 86 4.36 0.16 -6.21
C CYS A 86 4.32 1.14 -5.04
N LEU A 87 5.10 2.23 -5.12
CA LEU A 87 5.06 3.29 -4.12
C LEU A 87 3.77 4.11 -4.26
N GLY A 88 3.15 4.44 -3.13
CA GLY A 88 2.11 5.44 -2.98
C GLY A 88 2.63 6.71 -2.31
N ASN A 89 1.79 7.75 -2.29
CA ASN A 89 2.22 9.06 -1.78
C ASN A 89 2.43 9.03 -0.26
N LYS A 90 1.80 8.11 0.46
CA LYS A 90 1.94 7.98 1.91
C LYS A 90 3.19 7.23 2.33
N GLU A 91 3.84 6.47 1.46
CA GLU A 91 5.18 5.93 1.76
C GLU A 91 6.17 7.04 2.14
N PHE A 92 5.99 8.25 1.59
CA PHE A 92 6.81 9.44 1.86
C PHE A 92 6.39 10.22 3.11
N ASP A 93 5.40 9.73 3.86
CA ASP A 93 5.19 10.16 5.25
C ASP A 93 6.36 9.73 6.15
N LEU A 94 7.10 8.67 5.74
CA LEU A 94 8.31 8.23 6.40
C LEU A 94 9.51 8.99 5.81
N PRO A 95 10.51 9.39 6.63
CA PRO A 95 11.78 9.87 6.10
C PRO A 95 12.44 8.82 5.19
N LEU A 96 13.06 9.24 4.08
CA LEU A 96 13.65 8.33 3.07
C LEU A 96 14.51 7.19 3.66
N PRO A 97 15.44 7.44 4.62
CA PRO A 97 16.20 6.34 5.21
C PRO A 97 15.33 5.33 5.96
N GLY A 98 14.23 5.78 6.58
CA GLY A 98 13.25 4.93 7.24
C GLY A 98 12.43 4.12 6.23
N LEU A 99 11.98 4.78 5.16
CA LEU A 99 11.27 4.13 4.05
C LEU A 99 12.12 2.99 3.46
N VAL A 100 13.37 3.26 3.06
CA VAL A 100 14.27 2.24 2.48
C VAL A 100 14.47 1.05 3.43
N ARG A 101 14.68 1.30 4.72
CA ARG A 101 14.81 0.22 5.72
C ARG A 101 13.55 -0.62 5.86
N SER A 102 12.37 0.00 5.79
CA SER A 102 11.10 -0.73 5.88
C SER A 102 10.86 -1.54 4.60
N LEU A 103 11.09 -0.97 3.42
CA LEU A 103 10.96 -1.68 2.15
C LEU A 103 11.88 -2.91 2.05
N ALA A 104 13.09 -2.84 2.61
CA ALA A 104 14.02 -3.97 2.65
C ALA A 104 13.51 -5.21 3.40
N ARG A 105 12.43 -5.08 4.18
CA ARG A 105 11.78 -6.19 4.89
C ARG A 105 10.79 -6.97 4.03
N PHE A 106 10.37 -6.40 2.90
CA PHE A 106 9.58 -7.13 1.92
C PHE A 106 10.51 -7.98 1.06
N THR A 107 10.64 -9.25 1.43
CA THR A 107 11.60 -10.21 0.84
C THR A 107 10.94 -11.22 -0.08
N HIS A 108 9.62 -11.40 -0.01
CA HIS A 108 8.87 -12.33 -0.86
C HIS A 108 8.72 -11.82 -2.29
N GLY A 109 8.50 -10.51 -2.46
CA GLY A 109 8.23 -9.88 -3.74
C GLY A 109 9.12 -8.66 -4.00
N LYS A 110 8.66 -7.78 -4.90
CA LYS A 110 9.42 -6.60 -5.35
C LYS A 110 8.58 -5.33 -5.24
N VAL A 111 9.18 -4.24 -4.78
CA VAL A 111 8.61 -2.90 -4.96
C VAL A 111 9.17 -2.31 -6.24
N LEU A 112 8.29 -2.05 -7.21
CA LEU A 112 8.66 -1.45 -8.49
C LEU A 112 8.66 0.08 -8.37
N ASN A 113 9.75 0.71 -8.81
CA ASN A 113 9.93 2.15 -8.86
C ASN A 113 10.29 2.61 -10.27
N SER A 114 9.28 2.90 -11.09
CA SER A 114 9.48 3.29 -12.48
C SER A 114 9.75 4.79 -12.66
N ASN A 115 9.34 5.65 -11.72
CA ASN A 115 9.36 7.10 -11.95
C ASN A 115 9.86 7.97 -10.79
N VAL A 116 10.23 7.43 -9.64
CA VAL A 116 10.89 8.19 -8.57
C VAL A 116 12.40 8.20 -8.78
N LEU A 117 12.98 9.41 -8.77
CA LEU A 117 14.37 9.69 -9.13
C LEU A 117 15.30 9.88 -7.92
N ASP A 118 14.76 9.86 -6.70
CA ASP A 118 15.53 9.92 -5.46
C ASP A 118 16.55 8.76 -5.40
N THR A 119 17.81 9.08 -5.16
CA THR A 119 18.92 8.11 -5.29
C THR A 119 18.87 7.00 -4.25
N GLU A 120 18.26 7.29 -3.09
CA GLU A 120 18.00 6.32 -2.03
C GLU A 120 17.08 5.16 -2.49
N LEU A 121 16.23 5.39 -3.49
CA LEU A 121 15.30 4.42 -4.06
C LEU A 121 15.80 3.80 -5.38
N ALA A 122 17.00 4.16 -5.84
CA ALA A 122 17.56 3.68 -7.11
C ALA A 122 17.85 2.17 -7.14
N ALA A 123 17.94 1.52 -5.98
CA ALA A 123 18.10 0.08 -5.88
C ALA A 123 16.80 -0.70 -6.15
N LEU A 124 15.64 -0.03 -6.10
CA LEU A 124 14.37 -0.66 -6.46
C LEU A 124 14.33 -0.90 -7.98
N PRO A 125 13.88 -2.08 -8.44
CA PRO A 125 13.75 -2.35 -9.86
C PRO A 125 12.74 -1.39 -10.50
N ARG A 126 13.10 -0.85 -11.68
CA ARG A 126 12.19 0.00 -12.45
C ARG A 126 11.02 -0.76 -13.05
N PHE A 127 11.22 -2.03 -13.36
CA PHE A 127 10.21 -2.92 -13.94
C PHE A 127 10.57 -4.37 -13.64
N ASP A 128 9.65 -5.28 -13.95
CA ASP A 128 9.92 -6.72 -13.99
C ASP A 128 9.20 -7.38 -15.17
N CYS A 129 9.72 -8.52 -15.62
CA CYS A 129 9.15 -9.27 -16.74
C CYS A 129 8.69 -10.65 -16.28
N VAL A 130 7.42 -10.97 -16.49
CA VAL A 130 6.80 -12.24 -16.11
C VAL A 130 6.38 -13.02 -17.34
N ARG A 131 6.73 -14.30 -17.39
CA ARG A 131 6.33 -15.21 -18.47
C ARG A 131 4.90 -15.71 -18.26
N VAL A 132 4.03 -15.57 -19.26
CA VAL A 132 2.65 -16.07 -19.28
C VAL A 132 2.53 -17.04 -20.46
N GLY A 133 2.93 -18.29 -20.25
CA GLY A 133 3.05 -19.28 -21.33
C GLY A 133 4.05 -18.83 -22.39
N GLU A 134 3.56 -18.61 -23.61
CA GLU A 134 4.38 -18.09 -24.72
C GLU A 134 4.49 -16.56 -24.77
N ARG A 135 3.86 -15.84 -23.85
CA ARG A 135 3.85 -14.37 -23.80
C ARG A 135 4.65 -13.81 -22.62
N THR A 136 5.03 -12.55 -22.70
CA THR A 136 5.76 -11.85 -21.63
C THR A 136 5.03 -10.59 -21.21
N ALA A 137 4.75 -10.46 -19.92
CA ALA A 137 4.18 -9.27 -19.32
C ALA A 137 5.27 -8.41 -18.68
N VAL A 138 5.26 -7.11 -18.97
CA VAL A 138 6.16 -6.10 -18.39
C VAL A 138 5.37 -5.33 -17.34
N LEU A 139 5.82 -5.37 -16.09
CA LEU A 139 5.19 -4.67 -14.97
C LEU A 139 5.94 -3.38 -14.65
N ALA A 140 5.21 -2.31 -14.35
CA ALA A 140 5.76 -1.02 -13.95
C ALA A 140 5.06 -0.51 -12.68
N GLY A 141 5.79 0.19 -11.80
CA GLY A 141 5.26 0.80 -10.58
C GLY A 141 5.41 2.32 -10.61
N LEU A 142 4.29 3.03 -10.64
CA LEU A 142 4.22 4.46 -10.95
C LEU A 142 3.56 5.24 -9.82
N LEU A 143 4.24 6.27 -9.35
CA LEU A 143 3.78 7.14 -8.28
C LEU A 143 3.40 8.53 -8.82
N THR A 144 2.33 9.13 -8.31
CA THR A 144 1.89 10.47 -8.74
C THR A 144 3.01 11.53 -8.64
N PRO A 145 3.34 12.24 -9.73
CA PRO A 145 4.28 13.37 -9.66
C PRO A 145 3.62 14.64 -9.09
N ASP A 146 2.30 14.62 -8.83
CA ASP A 146 1.57 15.77 -8.29
C ASP A 146 1.90 15.97 -6.81
N ARG A 147 2.74 16.98 -6.55
CA ARG A 147 3.19 17.36 -5.22
C ARG A 147 2.06 17.79 -4.28
N THR A 148 0.87 18.13 -4.79
CA THR A 148 -0.28 18.46 -3.95
C THR A 148 -0.88 17.25 -3.23
N LYS A 149 -0.49 16.03 -3.62
CA LYS A 149 -0.94 14.76 -3.01
C LYS A 149 -0.12 14.34 -1.79
N TYR A 150 0.94 15.07 -1.48
CA TYR A 150 1.87 14.75 -0.42
C TYR A 150 1.69 15.68 0.78
N ARG A 151 2.32 15.33 1.90
CA ARG A 151 2.50 16.30 2.99
C ARG A 151 3.37 17.46 2.49
N PRO A 152 3.22 18.67 3.05
CA PRO A 152 4.05 19.82 2.68
C PRO A 152 5.56 19.57 2.82
N THR A 153 5.95 18.62 3.67
CA THR A 153 7.31 18.13 3.88
C THR A 153 7.34 16.64 3.59
N GLY A 154 8.23 16.17 2.71
CA GLY A 154 8.32 14.75 2.35
C GLY A 154 7.54 14.42 1.08
N TYR A 155 8.11 14.78 -0.08
CA TYR A 155 7.66 14.34 -1.40
C TYR A 155 8.89 13.99 -2.24
N PRO A 156 8.81 12.99 -3.12
CA PRO A 156 9.92 12.60 -3.98
C PRO A 156 10.10 13.56 -5.16
N HIS A 157 11.24 13.44 -5.82
CA HIS A 157 11.39 13.89 -7.19
C HIS A 157 10.90 12.78 -8.13
N ALA A 158 9.72 12.95 -8.71
CA ALA A 158 9.14 11.98 -9.64
C ALA A 158 8.98 12.56 -11.04
N MET A 159 9.36 11.79 -12.06
CA MET A 159 9.12 12.14 -13.46
C MET A 159 7.66 11.86 -13.86
N PRO A 160 7.16 12.52 -14.93
CA PRO A 160 5.82 12.23 -15.46
C PRO A 160 5.60 10.75 -15.79
N MET A 161 4.45 10.20 -15.40
CA MET A 161 4.18 8.76 -15.56
C MET A 161 4.20 8.29 -17.02
N ALA A 162 3.66 9.07 -17.96
CA ALA A 162 3.67 8.71 -19.37
C ALA A 162 5.09 8.60 -19.94
N GLU A 163 6.00 9.48 -19.50
CA GLU A 163 7.41 9.42 -19.86
C GLU A 163 8.07 8.17 -19.26
N ALA A 164 7.82 7.90 -17.97
CA ALA A 164 8.32 6.70 -17.31
C ALA A 164 7.83 5.40 -17.96
N CYS A 165 6.56 5.32 -18.39
CA CYS A 165 6.04 4.18 -19.14
C CYS A 165 6.83 3.94 -20.44
N ASN A 166 7.13 4.99 -21.18
CA ASN A 166 7.90 4.89 -22.42
C ASN A 166 9.34 4.42 -22.16
N GLU A 167 9.98 4.96 -21.12
CA GLU A 167 11.33 4.55 -20.72
C GLU A 167 11.37 3.09 -20.28
N VAL A 168 10.46 2.68 -19.39
CA VAL A 168 10.34 1.29 -18.93
C VAL A 168 10.10 0.36 -20.11
N TRP A 169 9.20 0.69 -21.04
CA TRP A 169 8.93 -0.15 -22.20
C TRP A 169 10.17 -0.33 -23.07
N ARG A 170 10.91 0.75 -23.31
CA ARG A 170 12.17 0.72 -24.07
C ARG A 170 13.24 -0.11 -23.37
N GLU A 171 13.41 0.06 -22.05
CA GLU A 171 14.37 -0.69 -21.24
C GLU A 171 14.02 -2.19 -21.21
N ALA A 172 12.75 -2.54 -21.00
CA ALA A 172 12.27 -3.91 -21.02
C ALA A 172 12.48 -4.56 -22.39
N LYS A 173 12.17 -3.84 -23.48
CA LYS A 173 12.42 -4.30 -24.86
C LYS A 173 13.90 -4.57 -25.12
N ALA A 174 14.79 -3.70 -24.64
CA ALA A 174 16.23 -3.90 -24.75
C ALA A 174 16.70 -5.13 -23.95
N ALA A 175 16.18 -5.33 -22.73
CA ALA A 175 16.51 -6.47 -21.87
C ALA A 175 15.99 -7.81 -22.43
N LEU A 176 14.81 -7.82 -23.04
CA LEU A 176 14.20 -9.00 -23.64
C LEU A 176 14.74 -9.34 -25.04
N GLY A 177 15.37 -8.37 -25.73
CA GLY A 177 15.73 -8.49 -27.15
C GLY A 177 14.53 -8.47 -28.11
N ALA A 178 13.32 -8.27 -27.60
CA ALA A 178 12.07 -8.18 -28.34
C ALA A 178 11.04 -7.36 -27.52
N SER A 179 9.98 -6.88 -28.18
CA SER A 179 8.89 -6.23 -27.45
C SER A 179 8.16 -7.24 -26.57
N GLY A 180 7.77 -6.82 -25.37
CA GLY A 180 6.85 -7.61 -24.54
C GLY A 180 5.48 -7.75 -25.19
N ASP A 181 4.65 -8.64 -24.65
CA ASP A 181 3.29 -8.87 -25.13
C ASP A 181 2.27 -8.03 -24.38
N LEU A 182 2.46 -7.88 -23.08
CA LEU A 182 1.61 -7.11 -22.18
C LEU A 182 2.43 -6.04 -21.44
N PHE A 183 1.82 -4.89 -21.21
CA PHE A 183 2.28 -3.87 -20.27
C PHE A 183 1.25 -3.73 -19.15
N LEU A 184 1.70 -3.83 -17.90
CA LEU A 184 0.88 -3.83 -16.70
C LEU A 184 1.33 -2.70 -15.76
N PRO A 185 0.82 -1.47 -15.98
CA PRO A 185 1.10 -0.35 -15.09
C PRO A 185 0.34 -0.50 -13.77
N MET A 186 1.08 -0.49 -12.66
CA MET A 186 0.58 -0.29 -11.30
C MET A 186 0.75 1.20 -10.94
N THR A 187 -0.34 1.91 -10.69
CA THR A 187 -0.34 3.35 -10.46
C THR A 187 -0.83 3.70 -9.07
N HIS A 188 -0.31 4.80 -8.54
CA HIS A 188 -0.83 5.41 -7.32
C HIS A 188 -1.07 6.91 -7.54
N GLN A 189 -2.23 7.22 -8.11
CA GLN A 189 -2.70 8.57 -8.44
C GLN A 189 -4.23 8.61 -8.49
N PRO A 190 -4.89 9.78 -8.49
CA PRO A 190 -6.34 9.87 -8.63
C PRO A 190 -6.88 9.25 -9.92
N ILE A 191 -8.12 8.74 -9.88
CA ILE A 191 -8.77 8.05 -11.01
C ILE A 191 -8.84 8.93 -12.26
N LYS A 192 -8.98 10.25 -12.10
CA LYS A 192 -8.96 11.21 -13.21
C LYS A 192 -7.63 11.17 -13.97
N ASP A 193 -6.53 11.07 -13.24
CA ASP A 193 -5.19 11.06 -13.80
C ASP A 193 -4.85 9.69 -14.38
N ASP A 194 -5.38 8.60 -13.81
CA ASP A 194 -5.33 7.27 -14.44
C ASP A 194 -6.07 7.23 -15.78
N CYS A 195 -7.25 7.83 -15.88
CA CYS A 195 -7.96 7.96 -17.16
C CYS A 195 -7.14 8.75 -18.19
N ALA A 196 -6.48 9.83 -17.77
CA ALA A 196 -5.62 10.63 -18.64
C ALA A 196 -4.36 9.86 -19.09
N LEU A 197 -3.73 9.12 -18.18
CA LEU A 197 -2.60 8.24 -18.50
C LEU A 197 -3.02 7.16 -19.48
N ALA A 198 -4.14 6.47 -19.24
CA ALA A 198 -4.64 5.43 -20.13
C ALA A 198 -4.92 5.98 -21.54
N ALA A 199 -5.54 7.16 -21.65
CA ALA A 199 -5.74 7.83 -22.94
C ALA A 199 -4.40 8.18 -23.62
N CYS A 200 -3.40 8.65 -22.87
CA CYS A 200 -2.07 8.92 -23.42
C CYS A 200 -1.37 7.64 -23.91
N LEU A 201 -1.46 6.54 -23.16
CA LEU A 201 -0.89 5.24 -23.55
C LEU A 201 -1.59 4.67 -24.79
N ALA A 202 -2.88 4.93 -24.98
CA ALA A 202 -3.64 4.50 -26.17
C ALA A 202 -3.06 5.06 -27.48
N GLU A 203 -2.53 6.27 -27.45
CA GLU A 203 -1.89 6.94 -28.60
C GLU A 203 -0.47 6.41 -28.89
N HIS A 204 0.13 5.67 -27.95
CA HIS A 204 1.47 5.13 -28.13
C HIS A 204 1.44 3.90 -29.06
N PRO A 205 2.31 3.81 -30.10
CA PRO A 205 2.22 2.80 -31.15
C PRO A 205 2.34 1.34 -30.68
N GLU A 206 3.13 1.09 -29.63
CA GLU A 206 3.23 -0.25 -29.02
C GLU A 206 2.33 -0.42 -27.78
N LEU A 207 2.46 0.46 -26.78
CA LEU A 207 1.72 0.36 -25.51
C LEU A 207 0.19 0.42 -25.67
N GLY A 208 -0.35 1.14 -26.67
CA GLY A 208 -1.80 1.30 -26.84
C GLY A 208 -2.55 -0.01 -27.06
N VAL A 209 -1.93 -0.97 -27.76
CA VAL A 209 -2.52 -2.31 -27.98
C VAL A 209 -2.05 -3.34 -26.96
N ARG A 210 -1.08 -3.00 -26.09
CA ARG A 210 -0.44 -3.90 -25.13
C ARG A 210 -0.79 -3.63 -23.68
N THR A 211 -1.60 -2.60 -23.40
CA THR A 211 -2.00 -2.22 -22.03
C THR A 211 -3.49 -2.56 -21.79
N PRO A 212 -3.86 -3.84 -21.61
CA PRO A 212 -5.27 -4.21 -21.45
C PRO A 212 -5.87 -3.74 -20.11
N ILE A 213 -5.03 -3.57 -19.09
CA ILE A 213 -5.44 -3.24 -17.72
C ILE A 213 -4.45 -2.24 -17.10
N LEU A 214 -4.96 -1.42 -16.17
CA LEU A 214 -4.19 -0.52 -15.32
C LEU A 214 -4.65 -0.72 -13.88
N LEU A 215 -3.70 -1.01 -12.98
CA LEU A 215 -3.98 -1.36 -11.58
C LEU A 215 -3.71 -0.14 -10.70
N GLY A 216 -4.75 0.53 -10.23
CA GLY A 216 -4.64 1.81 -9.53
C GLY A 216 -4.84 1.75 -8.01
N GLY A 217 -4.44 2.83 -7.33
CA GLY A 217 -4.71 3.12 -5.90
C GLY A 217 -5.12 4.58 -5.67
N HIS A 218 -4.89 5.13 -4.47
CA HIS A 218 -5.06 6.52 -4.04
C HIS A 218 -6.48 6.98 -3.67
N ASP A 219 -7.51 6.59 -4.42
CA ASP A 219 -8.86 7.14 -4.20
C ASP A 219 -9.64 6.47 -3.05
N HIS A 220 -9.16 5.32 -2.55
CA HIS A 220 -9.79 4.49 -1.50
C HIS A 220 -11.15 3.87 -1.85
N GLU A 221 -11.68 4.12 -3.05
CA GLU A 221 -12.95 3.60 -3.53
C GLU A 221 -12.77 2.43 -4.49
N VAL A 222 -13.76 1.53 -4.53
CA VAL A 222 -13.82 0.49 -5.56
C VAL A 222 -14.25 1.16 -6.87
N ASP A 223 -13.39 1.11 -7.87
CA ASP A 223 -13.66 1.70 -9.18
C ASP A 223 -13.11 0.80 -10.29
N VAL A 224 -14.00 0.39 -11.20
CA VAL A 224 -13.66 -0.42 -12.36
C VAL A 224 -14.29 0.23 -13.58
N ARG A 225 -13.46 0.77 -14.47
CA ARG A 225 -13.92 1.54 -15.65
C ARG A 225 -12.96 1.43 -16.81
N GLU A 226 -13.45 1.75 -18.00
CA GLU A 226 -12.61 1.81 -19.20
C GLU A 226 -12.18 3.24 -19.54
N ALA A 227 -10.92 3.39 -19.95
CA ALA A 227 -10.37 4.59 -20.55
C ALA A 227 -9.19 4.22 -21.44
N GLY A 228 -9.02 4.88 -22.59
CA GLY A 228 -7.88 4.63 -23.49
C GLY A 228 -7.72 3.15 -23.91
N GLY A 229 -8.81 2.39 -24.02
CA GLY A 229 -8.78 0.96 -24.35
C GLY A 229 -8.36 0.03 -23.21
N ALA A 230 -7.92 0.55 -22.06
CA ALA A 230 -7.55 -0.20 -20.87
C ALA A 230 -8.72 -0.28 -19.87
N LEU A 231 -8.78 -1.37 -19.10
CA LEU A 231 -9.62 -1.46 -17.90
C LEU A 231 -8.81 -0.96 -16.69
N ILE A 232 -9.22 0.17 -16.12
CA ILE A 232 -8.66 0.70 -14.88
C ILE A 232 -9.37 0.01 -13.71
N VAL A 233 -8.60 -0.49 -12.75
CA VAL A 233 -9.09 -1.26 -11.60
C VAL A 233 -8.51 -0.71 -10.31
N LYS A 234 -9.39 -0.24 -9.41
CA LYS A 234 -9.12 0.12 -8.00
C LYS A 234 -10.01 -0.70 -7.09
N ALA A 235 -9.44 -1.26 -6.04
CA ALA A 235 -10.07 -2.26 -5.18
C ALA A 235 -10.54 -1.69 -3.82
N GLY A 236 -10.66 -0.38 -3.67
CA GLY A 236 -11.08 0.25 -2.41
C GLY A 236 -9.90 0.54 -1.49
N CYS A 237 -10.02 0.22 -0.21
CA CYS A 237 -8.96 0.39 0.79
C CYS A 237 -9.01 -0.72 1.85
N ASP A 238 -7.96 -0.81 2.66
CA ASP A 238 -7.79 -1.76 3.77
C ASP A 238 -7.97 -3.23 3.35
N ALA A 239 -7.77 -3.51 2.06
CA ALA A 239 -8.07 -4.79 1.43
C ALA A 239 -9.47 -5.31 1.81
N ALA A 240 -10.45 -4.42 2.01
CA ALA A 240 -11.84 -4.80 2.29
C ALA A 240 -12.49 -5.50 1.09
N SER A 241 -12.02 -5.14 -0.11
CA SER A 241 -12.31 -5.80 -1.38
C SER A 241 -11.01 -6.21 -2.07
N ILE A 242 -11.09 -7.27 -2.87
CA ILE A 242 -9.98 -7.83 -3.63
C ILE A 242 -10.43 -7.93 -5.08
N ALA A 243 -9.73 -7.24 -5.99
CA ALA A 243 -9.98 -7.36 -7.41
C ALA A 243 -9.25 -8.59 -7.98
N VAL A 244 -9.96 -9.44 -8.72
CA VAL A 244 -9.39 -10.55 -9.48
C VAL A 244 -9.57 -10.23 -10.95
N VAL A 245 -8.46 -9.99 -11.65
CA VAL A 245 -8.42 -9.58 -13.04
C VAL A 245 -7.76 -10.64 -13.88
N ASP A 246 -8.44 -11.15 -14.90
CA ASP A 246 -7.88 -12.07 -15.87
C ASP A 246 -7.57 -11.35 -17.18
N VAL A 247 -6.41 -11.64 -17.76
CA VAL A 247 -6.03 -11.29 -19.14
C VAL A 247 -5.73 -12.59 -19.87
N TYR A 248 -6.44 -12.84 -20.96
CA TYR A 248 -6.41 -14.12 -21.69
C TYR A 248 -6.59 -13.92 -23.19
N TRP A 249 -6.34 -14.97 -23.97
CA TRP A 249 -6.51 -14.96 -25.41
C TRP A 249 -7.51 -16.03 -25.85
N THR A 250 -8.34 -15.73 -26.83
CA THR A 250 -9.27 -16.70 -27.42
C THR A 250 -8.58 -17.58 -28.46
N ALA A 251 -9.29 -18.58 -28.98
CA ALA A 251 -8.79 -19.41 -30.08
C ALA A 251 -8.48 -18.62 -31.37
N SER A 252 -9.10 -17.45 -31.59
CA SER A 252 -8.79 -16.56 -32.71
C SER A 252 -7.57 -15.66 -32.43
N GLY A 253 -6.97 -15.74 -31.24
CA GLY A 253 -5.87 -14.87 -30.81
C GLY A 253 -6.31 -13.51 -30.28
N GLU A 254 -7.61 -13.25 -30.17
CA GLU A 254 -8.13 -12.01 -29.59
C GLU A 254 -7.80 -11.93 -28.09
N GLN A 255 -7.20 -10.81 -27.67
CA GLN A 255 -6.94 -10.53 -26.26
C GLN A 255 -8.21 -10.04 -25.56
N LYS A 256 -8.60 -10.71 -24.48
CA LYS A 256 -9.73 -10.34 -23.64
C LYS A 256 -9.32 -10.18 -22.18
N ARG A 257 -10.19 -9.54 -21.42
CA ARG A 257 -10.03 -9.29 -19.99
C ARG A 257 -11.34 -9.53 -19.25
N ALA A 258 -11.25 -9.95 -18.01
CA ALA A 258 -12.38 -10.06 -17.10
C ALA A 258 -11.98 -9.56 -15.72
N CYS A 259 -12.87 -8.87 -15.01
CA CYS A 259 -12.60 -8.39 -13.66
C CYS A 259 -13.76 -8.76 -12.73
N LYS A 260 -13.44 -9.28 -11.55
CA LYS A 260 -14.40 -9.48 -10.46
C LYS A 260 -13.82 -8.89 -9.18
N VAL A 261 -14.56 -7.99 -8.55
CA VAL A 261 -14.26 -7.50 -7.20
C VAL A 261 -14.99 -8.38 -6.19
N ILE A 262 -14.26 -8.91 -5.22
CA ILE A 262 -14.74 -9.88 -4.23
C ILE A 262 -14.51 -9.31 -2.84
N ALA A 263 -15.48 -9.39 -1.94
CA ALA A 263 -15.28 -8.92 -0.58
C ALA A 263 -14.28 -9.84 0.14
N ALA A 264 -13.30 -9.27 0.85
CA ALA A 264 -12.26 -10.07 1.51
C ALA A 264 -12.84 -11.08 2.51
N LYS A 265 -13.96 -10.73 3.16
CA LYS A 265 -14.69 -11.61 4.09
C LYS A 265 -15.16 -12.94 3.47
N GLU A 266 -15.22 -13.05 2.14
CA GLU A 266 -15.54 -14.29 1.42
C GLU A 266 -14.38 -15.30 1.45
N PHE A 267 -13.17 -14.85 1.79
CA PHE A 267 -12.00 -15.71 1.96
C PHE A 267 -11.77 -15.97 3.45
N ALA A 268 -11.47 -17.23 3.79
CA ALA A 268 -11.01 -17.56 5.13
C ALA A 268 -9.64 -16.89 5.42
N GLU A 269 -9.29 -16.77 6.69
CA GLU A 269 -7.96 -16.27 7.08
C GLU A 269 -6.92 -17.38 6.97
N GLU A 270 -5.79 -17.10 6.30
CA GLU A 270 -4.62 -17.98 6.30
C GLU A 270 -3.97 -17.98 7.70
N ALA A 271 -3.63 -19.17 8.21
CA ALA A 271 -3.29 -19.36 9.62
C ALA A 271 -1.99 -18.67 10.06
N LEU A 272 -0.94 -18.71 9.23
CA LEU A 272 0.35 -18.08 9.54
C LEU A 272 0.22 -16.56 9.50
N ALA A 273 -0.38 -16.02 8.45
CA ALA A 273 -0.68 -14.61 8.32
C ALA A 273 -1.56 -14.10 9.47
N ALA A 274 -2.61 -14.84 9.84
CA ALA A 274 -3.49 -14.45 10.93
C ALA A 274 -2.76 -14.44 12.29
N THR A 275 -1.81 -15.37 12.49
CA THR A 275 -0.98 -15.40 13.70
C THR A 275 -0.04 -14.21 13.76
N PHE A 276 0.59 -13.84 12.63
CA PHE A 276 1.38 -12.63 12.51
C PHE A 276 0.57 -11.37 12.83
N VAL A 277 -0.63 -11.23 12.25
CA VAL A 277 -1.51 -10.07 12.45
C VAL A 277 -1.95 -9.96 13.91
N ARG A 278 -2.42 -11.05 14.52
CA ARG A 278 -2.85 -11.07 15.93
C ARG A 278 -1.74 -10.64 16.88
N ARG A 279 -0.49 -11.07 16.62
CA ARG A 279 0.67 -10.64 17.42
C ARG A 279 0.86 -9.13 17.39
N TRP A 280 0.76 -8.51 16.22
CA TRP A 280 0.92 -7.07 16.08
C TRP A 280 -0.27 -6.28 16.63
N GLN A 281 -1.49 -6.79 16.48
CA GLN A 281 -2.68 -6.20 17.11
C GLN A 281 -2.55 -6.19 18.64
N ALA A 282 -2.10 -7.31 19.24
CA ALA A 282 -1.83 -7.37 20.68
C ALA A 282 -0.74 -6.37 21.10
N PHE A 283 0.37 -6.29 20.35
CA PHE A 283 1.44 -5.33 20.62
C PHE A 283 0.94 -3.86 20.58
N VAL A 284 0.13 -3.50 19.58
CA VAL A 284 -0.46 -2.16 19.49
C VAL A 284 -1.38 -1.91 20.67
N GLN A 285 -2.24 -2.86 21.03
CA GLN A 285 -3.16 -2.73 22.16
C GLN A 285 -2.40 -2.51 23.47
N GLU A 286 -1.43 -3.36 23.80
CA GLU A 286 -0.58 -3.24 24.99
C GLU A 286 0.15 -1.88 25.02
N SER A 287 0.71 -1.46 23.88
CA SER A 287 1.42 -0.18 23.77
C SER A 287 0.50 1.03 24.01
N MET A 288 -0.77 0.94 23.59
CA MET A 288 -1.75 2.01 23.80
C MET A 288 -2.24 2.06 25.26
N GLU A 289 -2.44 0.90 25.89
CA GLU A 289 -2.81 0.79 27.30
C GLU A 289 -1.72 1.36 28.23
N ASP A 290 -0.45 1.12 27.92
CA ASP A 290 0.69 1.70 28.65
C ASP A 290 0.79 3.24 28.47
N PHE A 291 0.43 3.74 27.28
CA PHE A 291 0.58 5.16 26.96
C PHE A 291 -0.54 6.04 27.55
N LEU A 292 -1.75 5.50 27.70
CA LEU A 292 -2.93 6.29 28.09
C LEU A 292 -2.80 6.94 29.49
N PRO A 293 -2.34 6.24 30.55
CA PRO A 293 -2.12 6.86 31.86
C PRO A 293 -1.07 7.96 31.82
N VAL A 294 0.02 7.75 31.08
CA VAL A 294 1.13 8.72 30.95
C VAL A 294 0.68 9.97 30.20
N ALA A 295 -0.08 9.80 29.12
CA ALA A 295 -0.65 10.92 28.37
C ALA A 295 -1.64 11.73 29.21
N GLN A 296 -2.49 11.05 30.00
CA GLN A 296 -3.40 11.70 30.94
C GLN A 296 -2.66 12.49 32.02
N GLU A 297 -1.60 11.93 32.60
CA GLU A 297 -0.77 12.60 33.61
C GLU A 297 -0.05 13.83 33.02
N LEU A 298 0.50 13.73 31.81
CA LEU A 298 1.12 14.85 31.09
C LEU A 298 0.11 15.96 30.76
N LEU A 299 -1.11 15.61 30.34
CA LEU A 299 -2.18 16.58 30.10
C LEU A 299 -2.65 17.25 31.39
N CYS A 300 -2.75 16.51 32.49
CA CYS A 300 -3.04 17.06 33.81
C CYS A 300 -1.94 18.01 34.31
N HIS A 301 -0.67 17.76 33.96
CA HIS A 301 0.46 18.64 34.30
C HIS A 301 0.68 19.80 33.33
N ALA A 302 0.17 19.71 32.10
CA ALA A 302 0.17 20.79 31.11
C ALA A 302 -1.01 21.76 31.28
N ALA A 303 -2.00 21.43 32.13
CA ALA A 303 -3.04 22.37 32.52
C ALA A 303 -2.40 23.56 33.28
N PRO A 304 -2.67 24.82 32.89
CA PRO A 304 -2.09 25.98 33.56
C PRO A 304 -2.47 25.96 35.04
N ARG A 305 -1.48 26.00 35.93
CA ARG A 305 -1.73 26.20 37.36
C ARG A 305 -2.46 27.54 37.53
N PRO A 306 -3.55 27.62 38.31
CA PRO A 306 -4.16 28.89 38.60
C PRO A 306 -3.14 29.76 39.34
N HIS A 307 -2.65 30.80 38.68
CA HIS A 307 -1.89 31.84 39.36
C HIS A 307 -2.78 32.45 40.44
N HIS A 308 -2.23 32.57 41.64
CA HIS A 308 -2.88 33.18 42.79
C HIS A 308 -3.43 34.57 42.45
N LEU A 309 -4.74 34.66 42.22
CA LEU A 309 -5.51 35.87 42.45
C LEU A 309 -6.35 35.64 43.69
N HIS A 310 -6.03 36.42 44.74
CA HIS A 310 -6.89 36.58 45.89
C HIS A 310 -8.25 37.15 45.43
N SER A 311 -9.26 36.30 45.31
CA SER A 311 -10.64 36.65 45.66
C SER A 311 -11.46 35.38 45.84
N ARG A 312 -12.24 35.38 46.92
CA ARG A 312 -13.13 34.28 47.31
C ARG A 312 -14.26 34.12 46.29
N SER A 313 -14.23 33.04 45.53
CA SER A 313 -15.43 32.49 44.85
C SER A 313 -15.31 30.97 44.77
N ARG A 314 -16.02 30.25 45.64
CA ARG A 314 -16.26 28.81 45.43
C ARG A 314 -17.16 28.68 44.21
N LEU A 315 -16.63 28.18 43.10
CA LEU A 315 -17.44 27.57 42.05
C LEU A 315 -17.07 26.08 41.99
N LEU A 316 -18.00 25.24 42.45
CA LEU A 316 -17.97 23.80 42.24
C LEU A 316 -18.19 23.52 40.74
N TYR A 317 -17.20 22.93 40.07
CA TYR A 317 -17.42 22.34 38.76
C TYR A 317 -17.92 20.90 38.93
N HIS A 318 -19.24 20.73 38.83
CA HIS A 318 -19.82 19.46 38.43
C HIS A 318 -19.62 19.30 36.92
N LEU A 319 -18.92 18.24 36.49
CA LEU A 319 -18.97 17.79 35.10
C LEU A 319 -20.32 17.09 34.86
N PRO A 320 -21.12 17.50 33.85
CA PRO A 320 -22.18 16.65 33.35
C PRO A 320 -21.60 15.69 32.30
N LEU A 321 -21.67 14.40 32.60
CA LEU A 321 -21.62 13.32 31.62
C LEU A 321 -22.87 13.41 30.73
N ARG A 322 -22.72 13.85 29.46
CA ARG A 322 -23.39 13.34 28.23
C ARG A 322 -23.53 14.40 27.10
N ALA A 323 -22.98 14.03 25.93
CA ALA A 323 -23.29 14.43 24.53
C ALA A 323 -22.79 15.80 23.99
N PRO A 324 -22.74 15.99 22.64
CA PRO A 324 -21.88 15.32 21.66
C PRO A 324 -20.89 16.32 21.01
N ILE A 325 -19.73 15.84 20.58
CA ILE A 325 -18.66 16.65 19.96
C ILE A 325 -19.14 17.19 18.60
N ARG A 326 -19.20 18.52 18.45
CA ARG A 326 -19.26 19.21 17.15
C ARG A 326 -18.08 20.17 17.04
N HIS A 327 -17.29 19.95 15.99
CA HIS A 327 -16.15 20.71 15.45
C HIS A 327 -14.72 20.40 15.94
N PRO A 328 -13.76 20.28 15.01
CA PRO A 328 -12.37 19.92 15.29
C PRO A 328 -11.58 21.13 15.77
N VAL A 329 -10.85 20.97 16.86
CA VAL A 329 -9.81 21.92 17.27
C VAL A 329 -8.58 21.67 16.40
N LEU A 330 -8.29 22.61 15.50
CA LEU A 330 -6.98 22.76 14.87
C LEU A 330 -5.94 23.10 15.96
N ILE A 331 -4.91 22.27 16.12
CA ILE A 331 -3.72 22.63 16.90
C ILE A 331 -2.69 23.23 15.93
N TYR A 332 -2.62 24.56 15.88
CA TYR A 332 -1.47 25.27 15.30
C TYR A 332 -0.31 25.21 16.31
N GLY A 333 0.82 24.67 15.86
CA GLY A 333 2.05 24.63 16.64
C GLY A 333 2.65 26.03 16.76
N HIS A 334 2.73 26.54 17.98
CA HIS A 334 3.69 27.56 18.36
C HIS A 334 4.35 27.16 19.68
N HIS A 335 5.68 27.03 19.63
CA HIS A 335 6.66 26.98 20.70
C HIS A 335 6.12 26.80 22.14
N VAL A 336 6.14 25.55 22.62
CA VAL A 336 6.26 25.26 24.05
C VAL A 336 7.60 24.56 24.23
N GLY A 337 8.49 25.16 25.00
CA GLY A 337 9.83 24.64 25.27
C GLY A 337 9.77 23.22 25.80
N LEU A 338 10.47 22.31 25.12
CA LEU A 338 10.65 20.92 25.53
C LEU A 338 11.39 20.86 26.86
N TRP A 339 10.72 20.38 27.90
CA TRP A 339 11.37 20.01 29.14
C TRP A 339 12.16 18.70 28.91
N PRO A 340 13.44 18.59 29.33
CA PRO A 340 14.31 17.46 28.96
C PRO A 340 13.87 16.09 29.53
N PHE A 341 12.97 16.06 30.51
CA PHE A 341 12.61 14.84 31.23
C PHE A 341 11.67 13.90 30.46
N GLY A 342 10.77 14.42 29.61
CA GLY A 342 9.76 13.61 28.90
C GLY A 342 10.34 12.76 27.76
N VAL A 343 11.33 13.31 27.03
CA VAL A 343 11.95 12.63 25.87
C VAL A 343 12.82 11.45 26.32
N GLY A 344 13.46 11.57 27.50
CA GLY A 344 14.29 10.52 28.07
C GLY A 344 13.49 9.30 28.54
N LEU A 345 12.28 9.52 29.08
CA LEU A 345 11.40 8.46 29.54
C LEU A 345 10.79 7.69 28.35
N TYR A 346 10.32 8.41 27.33
CA TYR A 346 9.78 7.84 26.09
C TYR A 346 10.81 6.96 25.37
N LYS A 347 12.05 7.43 25.20
CA LYS A 347 13.14 6.62 24.60
C LYS A 347 13.44 5.38 25.44
N LYS A 348 13.53 5.48 26.77
CA LYS A 348 13.85 4.32 27.62
C LYS A 348 12.76 3.25 27.59
N MET A 349 11.48 3.66 27.56
CA MET A 349 10.35 2.73 27.58
C MET A 349 10.22 1.95 26.27
N VAL A 350 10.26 2.63 25.13
CA VAL A 350 10.23 1.99 23.80
C VAL A 350 11.41 1.05 23.61
N THR A 351 12.61 1.45 24.04
CA THR A 351 13.83 0.63 23.91
C THR A 351 13.79 -0.60 24.83
N SER A 352 13.24 -0.47 26.04
CA SER A 352 13.09 -1.59 27.00
C SER A 352 12.09 -2.64 26.50
N THR A 353 10.96 -2.19 25.96
CA THR A 353 9.91 -3.09 25.44
C THR A 353 10.35 -3.76 24.14
N MET A 354 11.04 -3.04 23.23
CA MET A 354 11.63 -3.65 22.03
C MET A 354 12.73 -4.67 22.35
N LYS A 355 13.62 -4.40 23.31
CA LYS A 355 14.70 -5.33 23.72
C LYS A 355 14.16 -6.62 24.35
N LYS A 356 13.02 -6.58 25.03
CA LYS A 356 12.40 -7.77 25.62
C LYS A 356 11.75 -8.70 24.58
N MET A 357 11.39 -8.20 23.40
CA MET A 357 10.64 -8.98 22.40
C MET A 357 11.45 -9.39 21.17
N VAL A 358 12.51 -8.66 20.80
CA VAL A 358 13.24 -8.88 19.53
C VAL A 358 14.58 -9.61 19.73
N GLY A 359 15.03 -9.81 20.97
CA GLY A 359 16.37 -10.34 21.25
C GLY A 359 17.49 -9.32 20.97
N PRO A 360 18.74 -9.60 21.36
CA PRO A 360 19.80 -8.60 21.49
C PRO A 360 20.39 -8.02 20.18
N GLU A 361 19.83 -8.30 19.00
CA GLU A 361 20.40 -7.87 17.70
C GLU A 361 19.72 -6.62 17.09
N ALA A 362 18.99 -5.83 17.88
CA ALA A 362 18.37 -4.59 17.42
C ALA A 362 19.21 -3.34 17.75
N GLU A 363 20.26 -3.09 16.96
CA GLU A 363 20.87 -1.76 16.77
C GLU A 363 20.89 -1.37 15.28
#